data_AF-A0A9D0I8C0-F1
#
_entry.id   AF-A0A9D0I8C0-F1
#
_cell.length_a   1.000
_cell.length_b   1.000
_cell.length_c   1.000
_cell.angle_alpha   90.00
_cell.angle_beta   90.00
_cell.angle_gamma   90.00
#
_symmetry.space_group_name_H-M   'P 1'
#
loop_
_entity.id
_entity.type
_entity.pdbx_description
1 polymer ?
#
loop_
_entity_poly.entity_id
_entity_poly.type
_entity_poly.pdbx_seq_one_letter_code
_entity_poly.pdbx_strand_id
1 'polypeptide(L)'
;MPLPDPFSTNARFQRGDFTGLRTAGICFTANAFPLPDSAGQVRPVHGDFLAVLDDWRACDDDGERIDSAGAPGVKPADTQAFEFADPLGRRTYGADGAWVDLEDVTIAAGERLRFFWKFISPLQGRYNDFALFLAYPDGDVTAPRQPVRTPLAQMSDPARNTLFDTDWCVSVWEPPGGFTGTLRWLVSNGERRGANDRPPGPTARRRFSTPSTLLLDAIEIE
;
A
#
# COMPACT_ATOMS: atom_id res chain seq x y z
N MET A 1 -3.66 -6.81 32.43
CA MET A 1 -5.13 -6.76 32.33
C MET A 1 -5.46 -6.85 30.86
N PRO A 2 -6.07 -7.95 30.36
CA PRO A 2 -6.37 -8.08 28.94
C PRO A 2 -7.49 -7.11 28.56
N LEU A 3 -7.39 -6.49 27.39
CA LEU A 3 -8.45 -5.64 26.85
C LEU A 3 -9.67 -6.51 26.53
N PRO A 4 -10.90 -6.03 26.81
CA PRO A 4 -12.12 -6.75 26.45
C PRO A 4 -12.20 -6.90 24.93
N ASP A 5 -12.68 -8.05 24.47
CA ASP A 5 -12.86 -8.43 23.07
C ASP A 5 -14.23 -7.97 22.53
N PRO A 6 -14.29 -6.97 21.64
CA PRO A 6 -15.49 -6.65 20.87
C PRO A 6 -15.50 -7.26 19.45
N PHE A 7 -14.52 -8.10 19.05
CA PHE A 7 -14.39 -8.57 17.65
C PHE A 7 -15.15 -9.85 17.36
N SER A 8 -15.80 -10.44 18.36
CA SER A 8 -16.65 -11.60 18.15
C SER A 8 -18.08 -11.18 17.79
N THR A 9 -18.29 -10.77 16.54
CA THR A 9 -19.44 -11.22 15.72
C THR A 9 -19.48 -10.54 14.34
N ASN A 10 -19.25 -11.33 13.28
CA ASN A 10 -19.54 -11.06 11.86
C ASN A 10 -18.64 -10.09 11.08
N ALA A 11 -17.31 -10.26 11.18
CA ALA A 11 -16.40 -9.86 10.10
C ALA A 11 -16.58 -10.82 8.90
N ARG A 12 -17.34 -10.43 7.87
CA ARG A 12 -17.21 -11.07 6.56
C ARG A 12 -16.08 -10.41 5.78
N PHE A 13 -14.86 -10.74 6.14
CA PHE A 13 -13.72 -10.81 5.21
C PHE A 13 -13.07 -12.18 5.39
N GLN A 14 -12.78 -12.83 4.27
CA GLN A 14 -12.39 -14.23 4.27
C GLN A 14 -11.09 -14.44 5.05
N ARG A 15 -11.14 -15.42 5.95
CA ARG A 15 -9.99 -15.98 6.62
C ARG A 15 -9.10 -16.68 5.60
N GLY A 16 -8.22 -15.93 4.95
CA GLY A 16 -6.89 -16.41 4.59
C GLY A 16 -6.77 -17.40 3.44
N ASP A 17 -7.10 -16.97 2.24
CA ASP A 17 -6.12 -16.85 1.16
C ASP A 17 -6.47 -15.55 0.44
N PHE A 18 -5.52 -14.85 -0.17
CA PHE A 18 -5.85 -13.64 -0.95
C PHE A 18 -6.58 -14.01 -2.27
N THR A 19 -7.30 -15.14 -2.28
CA THR A 19 -8.10 -15.60 -3.41
C THR A 19 -9.23 -14.61 -3.67
N GLY A 20 -9.36 -14.20 -4.93
CA GLY A 20 -10.31 -13.17 -5.33
C GLY A 20 -9.76 -11.75 -5.26
N LEU A 21 -8.57 -11.53 -4.69
CA LEU A 21 -7.88 -10.26 -4.87
C LEU A 21 -7.22 -10.20 -6.24
N ARG A 22 -7.18 -8.99 -6.81
CA ARG A 22 -6.37 -8.70 -8.00
C ARG A 22 -5.13 -7.95 -7.58
N THR A 23 -4.02 -8.23 -8.22
CA THR A 23 -2.76 -7.53 -7.96
C THR A 23 -2.13 -7.09 -9.27
N ALA A 24 -1.35 -6.01 -9.21
CA ALA A 24 -0.34 -5.73 -10.23
C ALA A 24 0.91 -5.14 -9.59
N GLY A 25 2.05 -5.39 -10.22
CA GLY A 25 3.34 -5.17 -9.58
C GLY A 25 3.75 -6.37 -8.73
N ILE A 26 4.75 -6.15 -7.88
CA ILE A 26 5.30 -7.18 -7.00
C ILE A 26 4.46 -7.20 -5.74
N CYS A 27 3.53 -8.14 -5.64
CA CYS A 27 2.71 -8.35 -4.46
C CYS A 27 2.74 -9.83 -4.11
N PHE A 28 2.99 -10.15 -2.84
CA PHE A 28 2.99 -11.53 -2.37
C PHE A 28 2.26 -11.67 -1.05
N THR A 29 1.97 -12.91 -0.71
CA THR A 29 1.12 -13.29 0.41
C THR A 29 1.88 -14.28 1.30
N ALA A 30 1.96 -14.03 2.60
CA ALA A 30 2.71 -14.87 3.52
C ALA A 30 2.08 -14.90 4.92
N ASN A 31 2.38 -15.93 5.71
CA ASN A 31 1.97 -16.02 7.13
C ASN A 31 2.95 -15.32 8.07
N ALA A 32 4.18 -15.08 7.59
CA ALA A 32 5.21 -14.35 8.30
C ALA A 32 6.17 -13.75 7.27
N PHE A 33 6.67 -12.55 7.57
CA PHE A 33 7.62 -11.85 6.72
C PHE A 33 8.99 -11.77 7.40
N PRO A 34 10.05 -12.35 6.84
CA PRO A 34 11.39 -12.22 7.39
C PRO A 34 11.94 -10.80 7.21
N LEU A 35 12.51 -10.22 8.27
CA LEU A 35 13.12 -8.90 8.18
C LEU A 35 14.47 -8.95 7.43
N PRO A 36 14.83 -7.92 6.66
CA PRO A 36 16.20 -7.71 6.19
C PRO A 36 17.17 -7.73 7.37
N ASP A 37 18.30 -8.42 7.23
CA ASP A 37 19.48 -8.26 8.10
C ASP A 37 19.29 -8.52 9.60
N SER A 38 18.21 -9.21 9.97
CA SER A 38 17.99 -9.68 11.34
C SER A 38 17.45 -11.10 11.35
N ALA A 39 17.68 -11.83 12.44
CA ALA A 39 17.05 -13.13 12.67
C ALA A 39 15.53 -13.00 13.00
N GLY A 40 14.94 -11.81 12.87
CA GLY A 40 13.56 -11.50 13.22
C GLY A 40 12.56 -11.79 12.09
N GLN A 41 11.31 -12.05 12.49
CA GLN A 41 10.18 -12.19 11.57
C GLN A 41 9.04 -11.28 12.04
N VAL A 42 8.37 -10.65 11.09
CA VAL A 42 7.09 -9.97 11.31
C VAL A 42 5.98 -10.99 11.14
N ARG A 43 5.03 -10.99 12.07
CA ARG A 43 3.82 -11.82 12.02
C ARG A 43 2.58 -10.93 11.96
N PRO A 44 1.48 -11.43 11.36
CA PRO A 44 0.16 -10.85 11.51
C PRO A 44 -0.13 -10.43 12.96
N VAL A 45 -0.71 -9.25 13.12
CA VAL A 45 -1.23 -8.76 14.40
C VAL A 45 -2.60 -9.37 14.68
N HIS A 46 -3.43 -9.48 13.64
CA HIS A 46 -4.82 -9.92 13.74
C HIS A 46 -5.24 -10.91 12.63
N GLY A 47 -4.55 -10.97 11.48
CA GLY A 47 -4.87 -11.89 10.38
C GLY A 47 -4.18 -13.27 10.48
N ASP A 48 -4.58 -14.20 9.61
CA ASP A 48 -3.83 -15.46 9.41
C ASP A 48 -2.76 -15.32 8.29
N PHE A 49 -2.91 -14.32 7.43
CA PHE A 49 -2.03 -14.03 6.29
C PHE A 49 -1.86 -12.51 6.18
N LEU A 50 -0.69 -12.08 5.72
CA LEU A 50 -0.43 -10.69 5.35
C LEU A 50 -0.03 -10.60 3.87
N ALA A 51 -0.38 -9.49 3.24
CA ALA A 51 0.09 -9.09 1.91
C ALA A 51 1.26 -8.15 2.06
N VAL A 52 2.26 -8.35 1.20
CA VAL A 52 3.39 -7.45 1.08
C VAL A 52 3.31 -6.82 -0.28
N LEU A 53 3.08 -5.51 -0.27
CA LEU A 53 3.14 -4.70 -1.47
C LEU A 53 4.57 -4.24 -1.64
N ASP A 54 5.13 -4.58 -2.80
CA ASP A 54 6.46 -4.25 -3.28
C ASP A 54 7.59 -4.89 -2.43
N ASP A 55 8.02 -6.09 -2.85
CA ASP A 55 9.10 -6.83 -2.18
C ASP A 55 10.44 -6.10 -2.36
N TRP A 56 11.05 -5.69 -1.26
CA TRP A 56 12.36 -5.06 -1.33
C TRP A 56 13.48 -6.00 -1.77
N ARG A 57 13.26 -7.31 -1.67
CA ARG A 57 14.22 -8.35 -2.13
C ARG A 57 14.14 -8.60 -3.62
N ALA A 58 13.16 -8.05 -4.32
CA ALA A 58 13.03 -8.20 -5.76
C ALA A 58 13.97 -7.23 -6.51
N CYS A 59 15.22 -7.16 -6.07
CA CYS A 59 16.32 -6.52 -6.77
C CYS A 59 17.47 -7.52 -6.95
N ASP A 60 18.25 -7.37 -8.02
CA ASP A 60 19.52 -8.09 -8.19
C ASP A 60 20.66 -7.43 -7.39
N ASP A 61 21.86 -8.00 -7.52
CA ASP A 61 23.08 -7.52 -6.86
C ASP A 61 23.48 -6.10 -7.30
N ASP A 62 23.02 -5.66 -8.48
CA ASP A 62 23.23 -4.31 -9.01
C ASP A 62 22.14 -3.32 -8.53
N GLY A 63 21.15 -3.82 -7.76
CA GLY A 63 20.02 -3.04 -7.25
C GLY A 63 18.94 -2.76 -8.29
N GLU A 64 18.98 -3.41 -9.46
CA GLU A 64 17.93 -3.34 -10.45
C GLU A 64 16.76 -4.25 -10.08
N ARG A 65 15.54 -3.81 -10.39
CA ARG A 65 14.30 -4.58 -10.16
C ARG A 65 14.36 -5.87 -10.97
N ILE A 66 14.25 -7.01 -10.29
CA ILE A 66 14.07 -8.32 -10.94
C ILE A 66 12.59 -8.74 -10.91
N ASP A 67 12.25 -9.69 -11.77
CA ASP A 67 10.94 -10.33 -11.70
C ASP A 67 10.72 -10.95 -10.32
N SER A 68 9.49 -10.89 -9.82
CA SER A 68 9.08 -11.52 -8.56
C SER A 68 9.53 -12.99 -8.50
N ALA A 69 10.16 -13.38 -7.40
CA ALA A 69 10.49 -14.77 -7.14
C ALA A 69 9.20 -15.62 -7.14
N GLY A 70 9.08 -16.55 -8.09
CA GLY A 70 7.87 -17.37 -8.28
C GLY A 70 6.83 -16.79 -9.25
N ALA A 71 7.04 -15.61 -9.81
CA ALA A 71 6.19 -15.03 -10.86
C ALA A 71 7.01 -14.30 -11.95
N PRO A 72 7.64 -15.05 -12.88
CA PRO A 72 8.41 -14.49 -14.00
C PRO A 72 7.55 -13.57 -14.88
N GLY A 73 8.11 -12.45 -15.31
CA GLY A 73 7.47 -11.43 -16.15
C GLY A 73 6.58 -10.41 -15.42
N VAL A 74 6.42 -10.53 -14.09
CA VAL A 74 5.69 -9.54 -13.29
C VAL A 74 6.59 -8.35 -12.98
N LYS A 75 6.44 -7.30 -13.79
CA LYS A 75 7.12 -6.01 -13.60
C LYS A 75 6.41 -5.17 -12.53
N PRO A 76 7.10 -4.21 -11.89
CA PRO A 76 6.45 -3.19 -11.06
C PRO A 76 5.27 -2.55 -11.81
N ALA A 77 4.19 -2.27 -11.09
CA ALA A 77 3.03 -1.58 -11.62
C ALA A 77 3.41 -0.16 -12.03
N ASP A 78 2.85 0.33 -13.15
CA ASP A 78 2.93 1.75 -13.49
C ASP A 78 2.00 2.54 -12.57
N THR A 79 2.59 3.38 -11.72
CA THR A 79 1.88 4.17 -10.70
C THR A 79 1.87 5.66 -11.02
N GLN A 80 2.23 6.06 -12.25
CA GLN A 80 2.35 7.47 -12.65
C GLN A 80 1.06 8.27 -12.55
N ALA A 81 -0.09 7.60 -12.59
CA ALA A 81 -1.39 8.25 -12.42
C ALA A 81 -1.69 8.65 -10.96
N PHE A 82 -0.89 8.18 -10.00
CA PHE A 82 -1.08 8.45 -8.59
C PHE A 82 -0.24 9.63 -8.14
N GLU A 83 -0.89 10.59 -7.50
CA GLU A 83 -0.24 11.73 -6.86
C GLU A 83 -0.74 11.86 -5.42
N PHE A 84 0.16 12.31 -4.55
CA PHE A 84 -0.12 12.57 -3.15
C PHE A 84 0.46 13.94 -2.75
N ALA A 85 -0.30 14.72 -1.98
CA ALA A 85 0.16 16.01 -1.46
C ALA A 85 0.56 15.87 0.02
N ASP A 86 1.77 16.31 0.36
CA ASP A 86 2.21 16.35 1.75
C ASP A 86 1.55 17.51 2.53
N PRO A 87 1.63 17.54 3.87
CA PRO A 87 1.05 18.62 4.69
C PRO A 87 1.61 20.02 4.40
N LEU A 88 2.75 20.12 3.70
CA LEU A 88 3.37 21.37 3.27
C LEU A 88 2.95 21.78 1.85
N GLY A 89 2.02 21.04 1.23
CA GLY A 89 1.50 21.32 -0.10
C GLY A 89 2.42 20.87 -1.25
N ARG A 90 3.51 20.14 -0.97
CA ARG A 90 4.40 19.59 -2.01
C ARG A 90 3.77 18.32 -2.58
N ARG A 91 3.89 18.15 -3.90
CA ARG A 91 3.33 16.99 -4.58
C ARG A 91 4.38 15.90 -4.74
N THR A 92 4.00 14.68 -4.42
CA THR A 92 4.75 13.47 -4.72
C THR A 92 4.03 12.75 -5.84
N TYR A 93 4.76 12.44 -6.91
CA TYR A 93 4.25 11.72 -8.07
C TYR A 93 4.74 10.28 -8.01
N GLY A 94 3.84 9.33 -8.21
CA GLY A 94 4.20 7.92 -8.39
C GLY A 94 4.95 7.71 -9.69
N ALA A 95 5.70 6.62 -9.75
CA ALA A 95 6.40 6.20 -10.95
C ALA A 95 6.26 4.69 -11.19
N ASP A 96 6.71 3.89 -10.23
CA ASP A 96 6.52 2.45 -10.16
C ASP A 96 6.12 1.98 -8.76
N GLY A 97 5.59 0.76 -8.65
CA GLY A 97 5.22 0.17 -7.36
C GLY A 97 4.40 -1.11 -7.46
N ALA A 98 3.50 -1.32 -6.51
CA ALA A 98 2.58 -2.46 -6.49
C ALA A 98 1.24 -2.07 -5.88
N TRP A 99 0.17 -2.77 -6.29
CA TRP A 99 -1.14 -2.61 -5.69
C TRP A 99 -1.87 -3.92 -5.53
N VAL A 100 -2.85 -3.91 -4.62
CA VAL A 100 -3.81 -4.99 -4.39
C VAL A 100 -5.22 -4.41 -4.37
N ASP A 101 -6.12 -5.04 -5.12
CA ASP A 101 -7.53 -4.70 -5.22
C ASP A 101 -8.40 -5.77 -4.57
N LEU A 102 -9.41 -5.30 -3.87
CA LEU A 102 -10.59 -6.07 -3.49
C LEU A 102 -11.80 -5.49 -4.23
N GLU A 103 -12.34 -6.26 -5.16
CA GLU A 103 -13.50 -5.88 -5.98
C GLU A 103 -14.82 -6.26 -5.29
N ASP A 104 -15.94 -5.74 -5.82
CA ASP A 104 -17.30 -6.07 -5.40
C ASP A 104 -17.58 -5.87 -3.89
N VAL A 105 -16.88 -4.92 -3.26
CA VAL A 105 -17.03 -4.62 -1.84
C VAL A 105 -18.31 -3.85 -1.62
N THR A 106 -19.12 -4.30 -0.67
CA THR A 106 -20.29 -3.55 -0.17
C THR A 106 -20.11 -3.25 1.31
N ILE A 107 -20.32 -1.98 1.69
CA ILE A 107 -20.27 -1.47 3.06
C ILE A 107 -21.57 -0.70 3.30
N ALA A 108 -22.30 -1.06 4.34
CA ALA A 108 -23.57 -0.40 4.65
C ALA A 108 -23.34 1.03 5.16
N ALA A 109 -24.39 1.85 5.12
CA ALA A 109 -24.33 3.19 5.68
C ALA A 109 -24.08 3.12 7.20
N GLY A 110 -23.05 3.83 7.67
CA GLY A 110 -22.64 3.84 9.08
C GLY A 110 -21.62 2.77 9.46
N GLU A 111 -21.28 1.86 8.54
CA GLU A 111 -20.15 0.94 8.70
C GLU A 111 -18.85 1.61 8.24
N ARG A 112 -17.72 1.15 8.78
CA ARG A 112 -16.38 1.65 8.45
C ARG A 112 -15.42 0.51 8.17
N LEU A 113 -14.41 0.77 7.34
CA LEU A 113 -13.29 -0.14 7.18
C LEU A 113 -12.19 0.17 8.17
N ARG A 114 -11.65 -0.87 8.75
CA ARG A 114 -10.43 -0.83 9.55
C ARG A 114 -9.40 -1.74 8.91
N PHE A 115 -8.17 -1.25 8.74
CA PHE A 115 -7.10 -2.09 8.22
C PHE A 115 -5.76 -1.82 8.90
N PHE A 116 -5.04 -2.92 9.12
CA PHE A 116 -3.76 -2.93 9.82
C PHE A 116 -2.62 -2.97 8.81
N TRP A 117 -1.67 -2.06 8.97
CA TRP A 117 -0.57 -1.93 8.03
C TRP A 117 0.72 -1.53 8.72
N LYS A 118 1.84 -1.78 8.04
CA LYS A 118 3.17 -1.35 8.47
C LYS A 118 4.02 -1.02 7.25
N PHE A 119 4.69 0.12 7.28
CA PHE A 119 5.59 0.54 6.20
C PHE A 119 7.03 0.18 6.56
N ILE A 120 7.71 -0.53 5.68
CA ILE A 120 9.09 -0.99 5.85
C ILE A 120 9.91 -0.45 4.69
N SER A 121 10.98 0.28 4.99
CA SER A 121 12.00 0.63 3.99
C SER A 121 13.36 0.15 4.50
N PRO A 122 14.02 -0.80 3.82
CA PRO A 122 15.28 -1.35 4.30
C PRO A 122 16.47 -0.40 4.14
N LEU A 123 16.34 0.72 3.40
CA LEU A 123 17.48 1.51 2.96
C LEU A 123 17.27 3.02 3.08
N GLN A 124 18.37 3.73 3.31
CA GLN A 124 18.45 5.19 3.25
C GLN A 124 18.34 5.68 1.80
N GLY A 125 17.12 5.95 1.34
CA GLY A 125 16.86 6.48 0.01
C GLY A 125 16.77 8.01 -0.04
N ARG A 126 17.19 8.61 -1.17
CA ARG A 126 16.91 10.03 -1.49
C ARG A 126 15.54 10.23 -2.15
N TYR A 127 14.83 9.14 -2.44
CA TYR A 127 13.55 9.15 -3.14
C TYR A 127 12.39 9.22 -2.14
N ASN A 128 11.23 9.64 -2.64
CA ASN A 128 10.03 9.73 -1.82
C ASN A 128 9.13 8.55 -2.12
N ASP A 129 8.90 7.74 -1.10
CA ASP A 129 7.95 6.65 -1.19
C ASP A 129 6.68 6.99 -0.41
N PHE A 130 5.56 6.46 -0.88
CA PHE A 130 4.27 6.65 -0.23
C PHE A 130 3.35 5.44 -0.41
N ALA A 131 2.40 5.31 0.51
CA ALA A 131 1.33 4.34 0.44
C ALA A 131 -0.03 5.03 0.54
N LEU A 132 -0.99 4.59 -0.28
CA LEU A 132 -2.36 5.09 -0.31
C LEU A 132 -3.36 3.96 -0.21
N PHE A 133 -4.49 4.26 0.43
CA PHE A 133 -5.74 3.55 0.26
C PHE A 133 -6.64 4.35 -0.69
N LEU A 134 -7.28 3.65 -1.62
CA LEU A 134 -8.18 4.22 -2.61
C LEU A 134 -9.50 3.44 -2.60
N ALA A 135 -10.62 4.16 -2.69
CA ALA A 135 -11.94 3.57 -2.89
C ALA A 135 -12.54 4.08 -4.20
N TYR A 136 -12.82 3.15 -5.11
CA TYR A 136 -13.47 3.38 -6.40
C TYR A 136 -14.95 2.99 -6.25
N PRO A 137 -15.85 3.95 -6.00
CA PRO A 137 -17.27 3.63 -5.92
C PRO A 137 -17.77 3.15 -7.29
N ASP A 138 -18.64 2.17 -7.28
CA ASP A 138 -19.38 1.74 -8.45
C ASP A 138 -20.13 2.94 -9.04
N GLY A 139 -20.10 3.02 -10.36
CA GLY A 139 -20.74 4.06 -11.13
C GLY A 139 -21.63 3.47 -12.20
N ASP A 140 -22.74 4.17 -12.46
CA ASP A 140 -23.38 4.11 -13.77
C ASP A 140 -22.30 4.43 -14.83
N VAL A 141 -22.24 3.66 -15.90
CA VAL A 141 -21.11 3.54 -16.86
C VAL A 141 -20.75 4.86 -17.57
N THR A 142 -21.51 5.92 -17.30
CA THR A 142 -21.52 7.20 -18.00
C THR A 142 -20.60 8.27 -17.39
N ALA A 143 -20.14 8.15 -16.14
CA ALA A 143 -19.15 9.08 -15.57
C ALA A 143 -18.22 8.39 -14.56
N PRO A 144 -16.87 8.43 -14.77
CA PRO A 144 -15.94 7.92 -13.77
C PRO A 144 -16.00 8.83 -12.53
N ARG A 145 -16.53 8.29 -11.43
CA ARG A 145 -16.39 8.96 -10.12
C ARG A 145 -14.91 8.96 -9.73
N GLN A 146 -14.45 10.08 -9.19
CA GLN A 146 -13.07 10.17 -8.72
C GLN A 146 -12.89 9.24 -7.51
N PRO A 147 -11.75 8.51 -7.44
CA PRO A 147 -11.46 7.69 -6.28
C PRO A 147 -11.32 8.54 -5.02
N VAL A 148 -11.90 8.07 -3.91
CA VAL A 148 -11.61 8.61 -2.58
C VAL A 148 -10.22 8.13 -2.18
N ARG A 149 -9.40 9.03 -1.61
CA ARG A 149 -7.99 8.73 -1.28
C ARG A 149 -7.72 8.98 0.19
N THR A 150 -7.08 8.01 0.85
CA THR A 150 -6.58 8.12 2.22
C THR A 150 -5.08 7.83 2.23
N PRO A 151 -4.23 8.75 2.71
CA PRO A 151 -2.80 8.50 2.86
C PRO A 151 -2.56 7.53 4.01
N LEU A 152 -1.71 6.54 3.78
CA LEU A 152 -1.32 5.57 4.82
C LEU A 152 0.02 5.96 5.41
N ALA A 153 1.02 6.08 4.54
CA ALA A 153 2.39 6.40 4.95
C ALA A 153 3.08 7.26 3.89
N GLN A 154 4.09 8.00 4.34
CA GLN A 154 5.00 8.71 3.46
C GLN A 154 6.39 8.76 4.10
N MET A 155 7.42 8.56 3.28
CA MET A 155 8.78 8.95 3.67
C MET A 155 8.95 10.45 3.43
N SER A 156 8.90 11.24 4.51
CA SER A 156 9.14 12.68 4.44
C SER A 156 10.55 13.05 4.89
N ASP A 157 11.43 13.38 3.94
CA ASP A 157 12.77 13.97 4.15
C ASP A 157 13.90 12.96 4.45
N PRO A 158 14.77 12.66 3.45
CA PRO A 158 15.96 11.81 3.61
C PRO A 158 16.91 12.27 4.72
N ALA A 159 16.88 13.55 5.09
CA ALA A 159 17.80 14.13 6.06
C ALA A 159 17.29 14.05 7.52
N ARG A 160 16.03 13.67 7.76
CA ARG A 160 15.39 13.71 9.10
C ARG A 160 14.71 12.43 9.55
N ASN A 161 14.56 11.42 8.69
CA ASN A 161 13.89 10.19 9.08
C ASN A 161 14.85 9.24 9.79
N THR A 162 14.74 9.14 11.11
CA THR A 162 15.39 8.10 11.92
C THR A 162 14.55 6.83 12.04
N LEU A 163 13.32 6.82 11.51
CA LEU A 163 12.43 5.67 11.54
C LEU A 163 12.11 5.26 10.10
N PHE A 164 12.91 4.31 9.60
CA PHE A 164 12.79 3.63 8.29
C PHE A 164 11.81 2.45 8.34
N ASP A 165 11.08 2.37 9.45
CA ASP A 165 10.10 1.35 9.77
C ASP A 165 9.05 2.00 10.67
N THR A 166 7.76 1.75 10.39
CA THR A 166 6.69 2.15 11.29
C THR A 166 6.39 1.03 12.28
N ASP A 167 5.87 1.38 13.45
CA ASP A 167 5.10 0.40 14.22
C ASP A 167 3.87 -0.04 13.40
N TRP A 168 3.24 -1.13 13.83
CA TRP A 168 1.93 -1.51 13.29
C TRP A 168 0.94 -0.37 13.50
N CYS A 169 0.37 0.10 12.41
CA CYS A 169 -0.58 1.21 12.36
C CYS A 169 -1.97 0.68 12.01
N VAL A 170 -2.98 1.42 12.46
CA VAL A 170 -4.38 1.17 12.10
C VAL A 170 -4.90 2.38 11.35
N SER A 171 -5.44 2.16 10.16
CA SER A 171 -6.19 3.16 9.43
C SER A 171 -7.65 2.78 9.38
N VAL A 172 -8.50 3.80 9.52
CA VAL A 172 -9.95 3.65 9.44
C VAL A 172 -10.43 4.53 8.29
N TRP A 173 -11.30 3.98 7.46
CA TRP A 173 -11.99 4.73 6.42
C TRP A 173 -13.49 4.54 6.57
N GLU A 174 -14.20 5.66 6.68
CA GLU A 174 -15.65 5.69 6.81
C GLU A 174 -16.23 6.33 5.54
N PRO A 175 -16.99 5.58 4.72
CA PRO A 175 -17.70 6.18 3.60
C PRO A 175 -18.79 7.14 4.14
N PRO A 176 -19.04 8.28 3.47
CA PRO A 176 -20.05 9.25 3.92
C PRO A 176 -21.50 8.72 3.88
N GLY A 177 -21.70 7.51 3.39
CA GLY A 177 -22.95 6.76 3.29
C GLY A 177 -22.63 5.31 2.94
N GLY A 178 -23.61 4.55 2.42
CA GLY A 178 -23.31 3.21 1.90
C GLY A 178 -22.31 3.27 0.73
N PHE A 179 -21.44 2.26 0.64
CA PHE A 179 -20.45 2.12 -0.43
C PHE A 179 -20.62 0.77 -1.13
N THR A 180 -20.51 0.79 -2.45
CA THR A 180 -20.30 -0.40 -3.27
C THR A 180 -19.19 -0.09 -4.27
N GLY A 181 -18.22 -0.98 -4.44
CA GLY A 181 -17.22 -0.91 -5.50
C GLY A 181 -15.88 -1.55 -5.17
N THR A 182 -14.80 -1.01 -5.73
CA THR A 182 -13.45 -1.58 -5.58
C THR A 182 -12.63 -0.81 -4.58
N LEU A 183 -11.93 -1.52 -3.70
CA LEU A 183 -10.94 -0.98 -2.78
C LEU A 183 -9.55 -1.33 -3.28
N ARG A 184 -8.62 -0.37 -3.22
CA ARG A 184 -7.23 -0.56 -3.64
C ARG A 184 -6.27 -0.06 -2.57
N TRP A 185 -5.27 -0.87 -2.25
CA TRP A 185 -4.08 -0.44 -1.54
C TRP A 185 -2.91 -0.37 -2.50
N LEU A 186 -2.16 0.71 -2.41
CA LEU A 186 -1.06 1.04 -3.31
C LEU A 186 0.17 1.37 -2.48
N VAL A 187 1.32 0.85 -2.90
CA VAL A 187 2.63 1.37 -2.53
C VAL A 187 3.33 1.84 -3.80
N SER A 188 4.01 2.97 -3.73
CA SER A 188 4.68 3.56 -4.88
C SER A 188 5.99 4.20 -4.47
N ASN A 189 7.00 3.99 -5.30
CA ASN A 189 8.14 4.88 -5.36
C ASN A 189 7.77 6.14 -6.14
N GLY A 190 8.46 7.24 -5.83
CA GLY A 190 8.11 8.51 -6.43
C GLY A 190 9.14 9.62 -6.26
N GLU A 191 8.78 10.78 -6.82
CA GLU A 191 9.59 11.99 -6.80
C GLU A 191 8.81 13.13 -6.15
N ARG A 192 9.45 13.83 -5.19
CA ARG A 192 8.91 15.12 -4.72
C ARG A 192 9.15 16.18 -5.74
N ARG A 193 8.15 17.01 -5.97
CA ARG A 193 8.32 18.25 -6.70
C ARG A 193 7.59 19.40 -6.00
N GLY A 194 8.01 20.62 -6.31
CA GLY A 194 7.30 21.82 -5.88
C GLY A 194 5.87 21.84 -6.44
N ALA A 195 4.98 22.58 -5.79
CA ALA A 195 3.57 22.64 -6.18
C ALA A 195 3.32 23.11 -7.63
N ASN A 196 4.28 23.83 -8.22
CA ASN A 196 4.21 24.38 -9.57
C ASN A 196 5.13 23.65 -10.58
N ASP A 197 5.84 22.61 -10.14
CA ASP A 197 6.72 21.86 -11.01
C ASP A 197 5.93 20.90 -11.89
N ARG A 198 6.37 20.73 -13.14
CA ARG A 198 5.76 19.74 -14.04
C ARG A 198 6.02 18.32 -13.53
N PRO A 199 5.08 17.38 -13.76
CA PRO A 199 5.30 15.96 -13.50
C PRO A 199 6.58 15.45 -14.18
N PRO A 200 7.25 14.44 -13.61
CA PRO A 200 8.44 13.87 -14.21
C PRO A 200 8.19 13.39 -15.65
N GLY A 201 9.13 13.71 -16.53
CA GLY A 201 9.10 13.24 -17.91
C GLY A 201 9.46 11.75 -18.03
N PRO A 202 9.26 11.13 -19.21
CA PRO A 202 9.48 9.71 -19.45
C PRO A 202 10.86 9.13 -19.13
N THR A 203 11.87 9.97 -19.00
CA THR A 203 13.26 9.58 -18.83
C THR A 203 13.78 9.72 -17.40
N ALA A 204 13.07 10.47 -16.53
CA ALA A 204 13.30 10.44 -15.09
C ALA A 204 12.92 9.07 -14.48
N ARG A 205 12.21 8.24 -15.26
CA ARG A 205 11.65 6.92 -14.95
C ARG A 205 12.64 5.77 -14.70
N ARG A 206 13.95 5.97 -14.90
CA ARG A 206 14.98 4.90 -14.79
C ARG A 206 15.72 4.86 -13.45
N ARG A 207 15.27 5.59 -12.44
CA ARG A 207 15.95 5.65 -11.13
C ARG A 207 14.96 5.47 -9.99
N PHE A 208 14.70 4.22 -9.60
CA PHE A 208 14.14 3.90 -8.29
C PHE A 208 14.91 2.71 -7.74
N SER A 209 15.97 3.00 -7.00
CA SER A 209 16.92 1.99 -6.51
C SER A 209 16.85 1.82 -4.99
N THR A 210 15.63 1.89 -4.44
CA THR A 210 15.28 1.44 -3.07
C THR A 210 13.76 1.27 -2.97
N PRO A 211 13.20 0.07 -3.21
CA PRO A 211 11.76 -0.19 -3.06
C PRO A 211 11.30 0.03 -1.61
N SER A 212 10.15 0.66 -1.46
CA SER A 212 9.44 0.73 -0.19
C SER A 212 8.42 -0.39 -0.11
N THR A 213 8.32 -1.03 1.05
CA THR A 213 7.43 -2.16 1.26
C THR A 213 6.27 -1.76 2.18
N LEU A 214 5.04 -2.05 1.77
CA LEU A 214 3.88 -1.95 2.66
C LEU A 214 3.39 -3.35 3.04
N LEU A 215 3.42 -3.68 4.32
CA LEU A 215 2.75 -4.84 4.87
C LEU A 215 1.28 -4.49 5.17
N LEU A 216 0.36 -5.35 4.75
CA LEU A 216 -1.08 -5.29 5.01
C LEU A 216 -1.51 -6.60 5.67
N ASP A 217 -2.11 -6.55 6.84
CA ASP A 217 -2.48 -7.75 7.60
C ASP A 217 -3.98 -8.07 7.50
N ALA A 218 -4.80 -7.37 8.30
CA ALA A 218 -6.25 -7.59 8.35
C ALA A 218 -7.02 -6.37 7.85
N ILE A 219 -8.18 -6.62 7.22
CA ILE A 219 -9.18 -5.63 6.81
C ILE A 219 -10.53 -6.07 7.38
N GLU A 220 -11.18 -5.19 8.13
CA GLU A 220 -12.40 -5.45 8.88
C GLU A 220 -13.45 -4.39 8.53
N ILE A 221 -14.73 -4.80 8.46
CA ILE A 221 -15.87 -3.89 8.51
C ILE A 221 -16.32 -3.84 9.97
N GLU A 222 -16.43 -2.63 10.51
CA GLU A 222 -16.94 -2.32 11.85
C GLU A 222 -18.21 -1.45 11.79
#